data_AF-A0A838WIF8-F1
#
_entry.id   AF-A0A838WIF8-F1
#
_cell.length_a   1.000
_cell.length_b   1.000
_cell.length_c   1.000
_cell.angle_alpha   90.00
_cell.angle_beta   90.00
_cell.angle_gamma   90.00
#
_symmetry.space_group_name_H-M   'P 1'
#
loop_
_entity.id
_entity.type
_entity.pdbx_description
1 polymer ?
#
loop_
_entity_poly.entity_id
_entity_poly.type
_entity_poly.pdbx_seq_one_letter_code
_entity_poly.pdbx_strand_id
1 'polypeptide(L)'
;NWTLDVDGNGTISALSDGIIIMRYLFGNFPGDALTRNAIAPNATRTSSEIRTYLGEAGSILDIDGDGKVTPLSDGIMAVRYLFGGTFTGNALINGAISPNATRNLSQIESYLASISGTSSASPLVRQQTTFLPLFAQTFNATSSSKQIIDLTTSNSSLTPGAPVSIGVTYNVDSGDNTLTGIGLRLHYNSNQISYQSASNLLSTDLFGDVTDNLDEQDLDGDTSTNRYIQIQYADFSGNWPNQNLPVKIGDFAFNTVSSFQQSKVNVTAVDVAPGYTLEARPLTLAGDGQLKVISGTDQGDDINATRGQTTIMPGKGDDIIRVNSASVVIIELPNEGNDTVFSSINYNLASLP
;
A
#
# COMPACT_ATOMS: atom_id res chain seq x y z
N ASN A 1 -34.19 0.22 -3.78
CA ASN A 1 -33.23 -0.90 -3.81
C ASN A 1 -32.20 -0.65 -2.75
N TRP A 2 -31.99 -1.61 -1.85
CA TRP A 2 -30.96 -1.54 -0.81
C TRP A 2 -29.58 -1.80 -1.43
N THR A 3 -28.56 -1.13 -0.91
CA THR A 3 -27.15 -1.23 -1.31
C THR A 3 -26.22 -1.11 -0.09
N LEU A 4 -24.96 -1.51 -0.26
CA LEU A 4 -23.88 -1.35 0.72
C LEU A 4 -23.48 0.12 0.97
N ASP A 5 -24.02 1.08 0.21
CA ASP A 5 -23.89 2.52 0.49
C ASP A 5 -24.91 2.88 1.58
N VAL A 6 -24.48 2.72 2.82
CA VAL A 6 -25.28 2.84 4.03
C VAL A 6 -25.47 4.30 4.41
N ASP A 7 -24.43 5.14 4.29
CA ASP A 7 -24.54 6.57 4.60
C ASP A 7 -25.18 7.39 3.44
N GLY A 8 -25.30 6.79 2.26
CA GLY A 8 -26.03 7.32 1.11
C GLY A 8 -25.24 8.38 0.35
N ASN A 9 -23.92 8.40 0.46
CA ASN A 9 -23.05 9.37 -0.18
C ASN A 9 -22.76 9.04 -1.67
N GLY A 10 -23.25 7.90 -2.18
CA GLY A 10 -23.03 7.41 -3.54
C GLY A 10 -21.72 6.62 -3.75
N THR A 11 -20.95 6.35 -2.70
CA THR A 11 -19.65 5.67 -2.71
C THR A 11 -19.58 4.66 -1.58
N ILE A 12 -19.32 3.40 -1.92
CA ILE A 12 -19.08 2.37 -0.92
C ILE A 12 -17.64 2.46 -0.39
N SER A 13 -17.47 2.51 0.94
CA SER A 13 -16.16 2.60 1.60
C SER A 13 -16.07 1.65 2.80
N ALA A 14 -14.91 1.03 3.01
CA ALA A 14 -14.70 0.13 4.13
C ALA A 14 -14.64 0.88 5.46
N LEU A 15 -13.99 2.05 5.47
CA LEU A 15 -13.78 2.92 6.62
C LEU A 15 -14.98 3.84 6.94
N SER A 16 -15.98 3.85 6.04
CA SER A 16 -17.30 4.45 6.23
C SER A 16 -18.37 3.35 6.41
N ASP A 17 -19.00 2.90 5.32
CA ASP A 17 -20.10 1.93 5.32
C ASP A 17 -19.75 0.62 6.01
N GLY A 18 -18.54 0.09 5.76
CA GLY A 18 -18.09 -1.16 6.36
C GLY A 18 -18.03 -1.10 7.88
N ILE A 19 -17.50 0.00 8.44
CA ILE A 19 -17.47 0.24 9.88
C ILE A 19 -18.90 0.33 10.43
N ILE A 20 -19.79 1.07 9.76
CA ILE A 20 -21.18 1.22 10.18
C ILE A 20 -21.91 -0.12 10.18
N ILE A 21 -21.75 -0.94 9.13
CA ILE A 21 -22.30 -2.31 9.05
C ILE A 21 -21.80 -3.15 10.22
N MET A 22 -20.48 -3.18 10.47
CA MET A 22 -19.90 -3.93 11.57
C MET A 22 -20.45 -3.51 12.93
N ARG A 23 -20.51 -2.21 13.20
CA ARG A 23 -21.06 -1.66 14.44
C ARG A 23 -22.52 -2.05 14.64
N TYR A 24 -23.31 -1.99 13.56
CA TYR A 24 -24.72 -2.40 13.61
C TYR A 24 -24.85 -3.89 13.94
N LEU A 25 -24.07 -4.76 13.29
CA LEU A 25 -24.12 -6.21 13.51
C LEU A 25 -23.65 -6.62 14.91
N PHE A 26 -22.73 -5.89 15.53
CA PHE A 26 -22.37 -6.10 16.93
C PHE A 26 -23.46 -5.63 17.92
N GLY A 27 -24.38 -4.78 17.50
CA GLY A 27 -25.54 -4.33 18.30
C GLY A 27 -25.25 -3.36 19.44
N ASN A 28 -23.98 -3.23 19.87
CA ASN A 28 -23.57 -2.44 21.04
C ASN A 28 -23.26 -0.96 20.76
N PHE A 29 -23.74 -0.42 19.64
CA PHE A 29 -23.49 0.96 19.22
C PHE A 29 -24.80 1.73 19.07
N PRO A 30 -25.38 2.30 20.14
CA PRO A 30 -26.63 3.06 20.08
C PRO A 30 -26.41 4.49 19.56
N GLY A 31 -27.45 5.09 18.97
CA GLY A 31 -27.42 6.49 18.52
C GLY A 31 -26.19 6.82 17.65
N ASP A 32 -25.53 7.93 17.97
CA ASP A 32 -24.38 8.44 17.23
C ASP A 32 -23.14 7.53 17.33
N ALA A 33 -23.08 6.62 18.31
CA ALA A 33 -21.99 5.65 18.39
C ALA A 33 -21.94 4.74 17.16
N LEU A 34 -23.08 4.52 16.48
CA LEU A 34 -23.14 3.77 15.23
C LEU A 34 -22.30 4.41 14.13
N THR A 35 -22.29 5.74 14.04
CA THR A 35 -21.72 6.49 12.91
C THR A 35 -20.51 7.35 13.28
N ARG A 36 -20.13 7.40 14.57
CA ARG A 36 -19.01 8.21 15.06
C ARG A 36 -17.73 7.99 14.24
N ASN A 37 -17.20 9.06 13.66
CA ASN A 37 -16.02 9.10 12.79
C ASN A 37 -16.12 8.22 11.52
N ALA A 38 -17.28 7.65 11.23
CA ALA A 38 -17.51 6.69 10.16
C ALA A 38 -18.55 7.18 9.15
N ILE A 39 -18.99 8.44 9.22
CA ILE A 39 -19.96 9.01 8.28
C ILE A 39 -19.25 9.94 7.29
N ALA A 40 -19.48 9.73 6.00
CA ALA A 40 -18.88 10.58 4.97
C ALA A 40 -19.38 12.04 5.05
N PRO A 41 -18.55 13.04 4.69
CA PRO A 41 -18.97 14.45 4.69
C PRO A 41 -20.18 14.76 3.80
N ASN A 42 -20.37 13.99 2.74
CA ASN A 42 -21.47 14.10 1.78
C ASN A 42 -22.56 13.03 1.99
N ALA A 43 -22.58 12.38 3.16
CA ALA A 43 -23.65 11.45 3.53
C ALA A 43 -25.03 12.11 3.43
N THR A 44 -26.01 11.35 2.94
CA THR A 44 -27.39 11.82 2.78
C THR A 44 -28.33 11.26 3.85
N ARG A 45 -27.86 10.30 4.65
CA ARG A 45 -28.61 9.72 5.76
C ARG A 45 -28.02 10.14 7.11
N THR A 46 -28.89 10.49 8.04
CA THR A 46 -28.56 10.68 9.46
C THR A 46 -28.32 9.34 10.16
N SER A 47 -27.73 9.35 11.35
CA SER A 47 -27.50 8.12 12.15
C SER A 47 -28.78 7.33 12.46
N SER A 48 -29.90 8.03 12.62
CA SER A 48 -31.21 7.37 12.80
C SER A 48 -31.71 6.72 11.52
N GLU A 49 -31.58 7.39 10.37
CA GLU A 49 -31.96 6.85 9.07
C GLU A 49 -31.08 5.67 8.66
N ILE A 50 -29.78 5.76 8.93
CA ILE A 50 -28.81 4.65 8.76
C ILE A 50 -29.26 3.41 9.54
N ARG A 51 -29.65 3.57 10.81
CA ARG A 51 -30.14 2.44 11.61
C ARG A 51 -31.40 1.81 11.01
N THR A 52 -32.36 2.64 10.58
CA THR A 52 -33.58 2.15 9.92
C THR A 52 -33.23 1.41 8.63
N TYR A 53 -32.35 1.98 7.81
CA TYR A 53 -31.89 1.40 6.55
C TYR A 53 -31.19 0.05 6.72
N LEU A 54 -30.38 -0.11 7.77
CA LEU A 54 -29.76 -1.40 8.12
C LEU A 54 -30.78 -2.39 8.69
N GLY A 55 -31.80 -1.91 9.40
CA GLY A 55 -32.94 -2.72 9.85
C GLY A 55 -33.77 -3.28 8.69
N GLU A 56 -33.89 -2.53 7.60
CA GLU A 56 -34.58 -2.95 6.37
C GLU A 56 -33.79 -3.97 5.55
N ALA A 57 -32.47 -4.08 5.77
CA ALA A 57 -31.63 -5.02 5.04
C ALA A 57 -32.11 -6.47 5.23
N GLY A 58 -32.46 -6.86 6.46
CA GLY A 58 -32.88 -8.22 6.77
C GLY A 58 -31.87 -9.26 6.25
N SER A 59 -32.36 -10.21 5.46
CA SER A 59 -31.53 -11.27 4.83
C SER A 59 -30.66 -10.76 3.67
N ILE A 60 -30.70 -9.48 3.31
CA ILE A 60 -29.79 -8.93 2.29
C ILE A 60 -28.34 -8.91 2.79
N LEU A 61 -28.15 -8.76 4.11
CA LEU A 61 -26.83 -8.86 4.73
C LEU A 61 -26.42 -10.31 5.05
N ASP A 62 -27.23 -11.32 4.74
CA ASP A 62 -26.82 -12.73 4.81
C ASP A 62 -26.01 -13.05 3.54
N ILE A 63 -24.71 -12.78 3.60
CA ILE A 63 -23.78 -12.82 2.47
C ILE A 63 -23.41 -14.26 2.12
N ASP A 64 -23.19 -15.14 3.09
CA ASP A 64 -22.87 -16.54 2.84
C ASP A 64 -24.10 -17.46 2.68
N GLY A 65 -25.29 -16.92 2.96
CA GLY A 65 -26.57 -17.58 2.72
C GLY A 65 -26.91 -18.65 3.75
N ASP A 66 -26.29 -18.63 4.93
CA ASP A 66 -26.56 -19.62 5.99
C ASP A 66 -27.84 -19.34 6.78
N GLY A 67 -28.56 -18.26 6.45
CA GLY A 67 -29.80 -17.83 7.09
C GLY A 67 -29.57 -17.00 8.36
N LYS A 68 -28.32 -16.67 8.71
CA LYS A 68 -27.97 -15.79 9.83
C LYS A 68 -27.20 -14.59 9.31
N VAL A 69 -27.36 -13.46 10.00
CA VAL A 69 -26.59 -12.25 9.74
C VAL A 69 -25.74 -11.99 10.97
N THR A 70 -24.42 -12.15 10.85
CA THR A 70 -23.51 -12.07 11.99
C THR A 70 -22.29 -11.18 11.71
N PRO A 71 -21.74 -10.50 12.74
CA PRO A 71 -20.60 -9.60 12.53
C PRO A 71 -19.34 -10.35 12.07
N LEU A 72 -19.09 -11.56 12.57
CA LEU A 72 -17.85 -12.31 12.29
C LEU A 72 -17.92 -13.18 11.03
N SER A 73 -19.10 -13.33 10.42
CA SER A 73 -19.25 -13.92 9.08
C SER A 73 -19.50 -12.82 8.05
N ASP A 74 -20.75 -12.39 7.92
CA ASP A 74 -21.21 -11.45 6.91
C ASP A 74 -20.54 -10.08 7.02
N GLY A 75 -20.44 -9.56 8.25
CA GLY A 75 -19.82 -8.27 8.50
C GLY A 75 -18.36 -8.22 8.02
N ILE A 76 -17.57 -9.24 8.36
CA ILE A 76 -16.18 -9.33 7.90
C ILE A 76 -16.10 -9.46 6.37
N MET A 77 -16.97 -10.27 5.75
CA MET A 77 -17.01 -10.38 4.28
C MET A 77 -17.40 -9.06 3.61
N ALA A 78 -18.35 -8.32 4.18
CA ALA A 78 -18.73 -6.98 3.70
C ALA A 78 -17.54 -6.01 3.78
N VAL A 79 -16.87 -5.89 4.94
CA VAL A 79 -15.72 -4.99 5.10
C VAL A 79 -14.57 -5.37 4.17
N ARG A 80 -14.26 -6.67 4.06
CA ARG A 80 -13.22 -7.17 3.15
C ARG A 80 -13.51 -6.81 1.70
N TYR A 81 -14.75 -6.99 1.28
CA TYR A 81 -15.18 -6.61 -0.07
C TYR A 81 -15.03 -5.10 -0.30
N LEU A 82 -15.44 -4.28 0.68
CA LEU A 82 -15.36 -2.83 0.63
C LEU A 82 -13.92 -2.30 0.61
N PHE A 83 -12.95 -3.04 1.17
CA PHE A 83 -11.53 -2.71 1.05
C PHE A 83 -10.95 -2.96 -0.35
N GLY A 84 -11.74 -3.45 -1.31
CA GLY A 84 -11.44 -3.43 -2.75
C GLY A 84 -10.19 -4.20 -3.19
N GLY A 85 -10.36 -5.22 -4.05
CA GLY A 85 -9.26 -5.86 -4.78
C GLY A 85 -8.24 -6.69 -3.96
N THR A 86 -8.12 -6.47 -2.65
CA THR A 86 -7.14 -7.17 -1.79
C THR A 86 -7.66 -8.43 -1.13
N PHE A 87 -8.94 -8.46 -0.78
CA PHE A 87 -9.58 -9.67 -0.29
C PHE A 87 -10.30 -10.34 -1.45
N THR A 88 -9.55 -10.77 -2.47
CA THR A 88 -10.10 -11.55 -3.59
C THR A 88 -9.92 -13.04 -3.34
N GLY A 89 -10.79 -13.84 -3.96
CA GLY A 89 -10.73 -15.28 -3.83
C GLY A 89 -10.82 -15.74 -2.38
N ASN A 90 -9.95 -16.67 -1.97
CA ASN A 90 -10.04 -17.25 -0.63
C ASN A 90 -9.87 -16.21 0.50
N ALA A 91 -9.14 -15.12 0.27
CA ALA A 91 -8.96 -14.06 1.28
C ALA A 91 -10.28 -13.38 1.67
N LEU A 92 -11.27 -13.34 0.76
CA LEU A 92 -12.61 -12.82 1.06
C LEU A 92 -13.29 -13.61 2.17
N ILE A 93 -13.23 -14.94 2.07
CA ILE A 93 -14.01 -15.86 2.89
C ILE A 93 -13.22 -16.50 4.05
N ASN A 94 -11.89 -16.41 4.03
CA ASN A 94 -11.03 -17.13 4.98
C ASN A 94 -11.36 -16.75 6.43
N GLY A 95 -11.75 -17.75 7.23
CA GLY A 95 -12.14 -17.59 8.63
C GLY A 95 -13.46 -16.83 8.88
N ALA A 96 -14.12 -16.35 7.82
CA ALA A 96 -15.40 -15.65 7.91
C ALA A 96 -16.58 -16.54 7.49
N ILE A 97 -16.42 -17.34 6.43
CA ILE A 97 -17.51 -18.18 5.90
C ILE A 97 -17.99 -19.21 6.94
N SER A 98 -19.31 -19.27 7.13
CA SER A 98 -19.96 -20.24 8.01
C SER A 98 -19.79 -21.67 7.48
N PRO A 99 -19.66 -22.69 8.37
CA PRO A 99 -19.73 -24.09 7.96
C PRO A 99 -21.06 -24.48 7.30
N ASN A 100 -22.12 -23.70 7.53
CA ASN A 100 -23.45 -23.93 6.94
C ASN A 100 -23.74 -23.00 5.74
N ALA A 101 -22.72 -22.28 5.24
CA ALA A 101 -22.85 -21.41 4.09
C ALA A 101 -23.46 -22.16 2.90
N THR A 102 -24.45 -21.52 2.26
CA THR A 102 -25.09 -22.08 1.06
C THR A 102 -24.54 -21.47 -0.23
N ARG A 103 -23.84 -20.34 -0.13
CA ARG A 103 -23.08 -19.74 -1.23
C ARG A 103 -21.61 -20.13 -1.15
N ASN A 104 -21.04 -20.54 -2.27
CA ASN A 104 -19.60 -20.66 -2.43
C ASN A 104 -18.94 -19.31 -2.74
N LEU A 105 -17.60 -19.26 -2.77
CA LEU A 105 -16.81 -18.06 -3.04
C LEU A 105 -17.29 -17.25 -4.26
N SER A 106 -17.48 -17.89 -5.42
CA SER A 106 -17.91 -17.19 -6.64
C SER A 106 -19.33 -16.63 -6.52
N GLN A 107 -20.22 -17.35 -5.83
CA GLN A 107 -21.57 -16.88 -5.54
C GLN A 107 -21.58 -15.72 -4.54
N ILE A 108 -20.68 -15.74 -3.55
CA ILE A 108 -20.49 -14.64 -2.59
C ILE A 108 -20.01 -13.38 -3.31
N GLU A 109 -18.98 -13.49 -4.16
CA GLU A 109 -18.48 -12.35 -4.96
C GLU A 109 -19.58 -11.76 -5.85
N SER A 110 -20.34 -12.61 -6.53
CA SER A 110 -21.46 -12.19 -7.38
C SER A 110 -22.58 -11.55 -6.56
N TYR A 111 -22.85 -12.06 -5.35
CA TYR A 111 -23.88 -11.53 -4.47
C TYR A 111 -23.50 -10.15 -3.94
N LEU A 112 -22.28 -9.99 -3.41
CA LEU A 112 -21.74 -8.70 -2.96
C LEU A 112 -21.78 -7.66 -4.07
N ALA A 113 -21.37 -8.03 -5.29
CA ALA A 113 -21.48 -7.15 -6.45
C ALA A 113 -22.94 -6.72 -6.73
N SER A 114 -23.91 -7.62 -6.56
CA SER A 114 -25.34 -7.31 -6.78
C SER A 114 -25.92 -6.33 -5.76
N ILE A 115 -25.36 -6.28 -4.54
CA ILE A 115 -25.81 -5.39 -3.45
C ILE A 115 -24.90 -4.18 -3.26
N SER A 116 -23.87 -4.00 -4.09
CA SER A 116 -22.97 -2.84 -4.03
C SER A 116 -23.58 -1.56 -4.62
N GLY A 117 -24.70 -1.69 -5.32
CA GLY A 117 -25.26 -0.60 -6.12
C GLY A 117 -24.47 -0.39 -7.42
N THR A 118 -25.05 0.37 -8.36
CA THR A 118 -24.30 0.75 -9.58
C THR A 118 -23.27 1.79 -9.21
N SER A 119 -22.00 1.40 -9.13
CA SER A 119 -20.88 2.34 -9.22
C SER A 119 -21.08 3.15 -10.49
N SER A 120 -21.48 4.41 -10.36
CA SER A 120 -21.32 5.36 -11.45
C SER A 120 -19.83 5.66 -11.53
N ALA A 121 -19.06 4.73 -12.10
CA ALA A 121 -17.84 5.08 -12.78
C ALA A 121 -18.27 6.04 -13.89
N SER A 122 -18.27 7.34 -13.60
CA SER A 122 -18.40 8.34 -14.65
C SER A 122 -17.30 8.02 -15.66
N PRO A 123 -17.61 7.74 -16.93
CA PRO A 123 -16.56 7.76 -17.93
C PRO A 123 -15.96 9.16 -17.86
N LEU A 124 -14.64 9.23 -17.66
CA LEU A 124 -13.88 10.45 -17.87
C LEU A 124 -14.07 10.86 -19.33
N VAL A 125 -15.14 11.59 -19.62
CA VAL A 125 -15.20 12.43 -20.80
C VAL A 125 -14.13 13.48 -20.55
N ARG A 126 -13.00 13.37 -21.27
CA ARG A 126 -12.04 14.46 -21.40
C ARG A 126 -12.81 15.66 -21.95
N GLN A 127 -13.26 16.57 -21.08
CA GLN A 127 -13.75 17.85 -21.54
C GLN A 127 -12.55 18.66 -22.00
N GLN A 128 -12.41 18.67 -23.32
CA GLN A 128 -11.56 19.59 -24.04
C GLN A 128 -12.04 21.01 -23.72
N THR A 129 -11.09 21.83 -23.29
CA THR A 129 -11.22 23.23 -22.87
C THR A 129 -12.04 24.08 -23.84
N THR A 130 -13.09 24.73 -23.34
CA THR A 130 -13.44 26.09 -23.77
C THR A 130 -13.85 26.92 -22.55
N PHE A 131 -13.03 27.92 -22.21
CA PHE A 131 -13.30 28.88 -21.15
C PHE A 131 -14.35 29.89 -21.62
N LEU A 132 -15.40 30.10 -20.82
CA LEU A 132 -16.12 31.36 -20.73
C LEU A 132 -16.42 31.66 -19.24
N PRO A 133 -16.12 32.86 -18.72
CA PRO A 133 -16.33 33.18 -17.31
C PRO A 133 -17.67 33.88 -17.10
N LEU A 134 -18.47 33.42 -16.12
CA LEU A 134 -19.24 34.29 -15.21
C LEU A 134 -19.89 33.44 -14.10
N PHE A 135 -19.94 34.00 -12.90
CA PHE A 135 -20.31 33.40 -11.60
C PHE A 135 -19.20 32.59 -10.92
N ALA A 136 -18.26 33.32 -10.30
CA ALA A 136 -17.62 32.83 -9.09
C ALA A 136 -18.68 32.76 -7.99
N GLN A 137 -19.41 31.65 -7.93
CA GLN A 137 -19.93 31.22 -6.63
C GLN A 137 -18.69 30.86 -5.82
N THR A 138 -18.51 31.54 -4.68
CA THR A 138 -17.53 31.16 -3.68
C THR A 138 -17.90 29.76 -3.20
N PHE A 139 -17.37 28.73 -3.85
CA PHE A 139 -17.26 27.42 -3.25
C PHE A 139 -16.34 27.62 -2.06
N ASN A 140 -16.91 27.61 -0.86
CA ASN A 140 -16.13 27.26 0.33
C ASN A 140 -15.62 25.85 0.07
N ALA A 141 -14.43 25.73 -0.52
CA ALA A 141 -13.68 24.49 -0.47
C ALA A 141 -13.34 24.27 1.01
N THR A 142 -14.20 23.53 1.71
CA THR A 142 -13.82 22.93 2.99
C THR A 142 -12.57 22.12 2.71
N SER A 143 -11.41 22.61 3.14
CA SER A 143 -10.16 21.86 3.08
C SER A 143 -10.37 20.59 3.89
N SER A 144 -10.35 19.43 3.24
CA SER A 144 -10.29 18.16 3.94
C SER A 144 -9.01 18.10 4.77
N SER A 145 -9.12 17.53 5.97
CA SER A 145 -7.94 17.17 6.76
C SER A 145 -7.15 16.08 6.03
N LYS A 146 -5.89 15.86 6.42
CA LYS A 146 -4.98 14.97 5.71
C LYS A 146 -4.46 13.85 6.58
N GLN A 147 -4.63 12.63 6.10
CA GLN A 147 -3.85 11.49 6.54
C GLN A 147 -2.55 11.48 5.73
N ILE A 148 -1.41 11.52 6.41
CA ILE A 148 -0.10 11.74 5.81
C ILE A 148 0.73 10.46 5.88
N ILE A 149 1.32 10.06 4.77
CA ILE A 149 2.27 8.94 4.68
C ILE A 149 3.64 9.42 4.22
N ASP A 150 4.63 9.17 5.08
CA ASP A 150 6.03 9.39 4.77
C ASP A 150 6.77 8.06 4.65
N LEU A 151 7.48 7.92 3.54
CA LEU A 151 8.35 6.79 3.26
C LEU A 151 9.81 7.15 3.55
N THR A 152 10.53 6.25 4.19
CA THR A 152 11.95 6.44 4.52
C THR A 152 12.77 5.21 4.21
N THR A 153 14.05 5.40 3.96
CA THR A 153 15.03 4.32 3.91
C THR A 153 16.34 4.80 4.54
N SER A 154 17.06 3.90 5.21
CA SER A 154 18.29 4.24 5.93
C SER A 154 19.47 4.54 4.99
N ASN A 155 19.39 4.11 3.73
CA ASN A 155 20.47 4.22 2.76
C ASN A 155 20.16 5.31 1.74
N SER A 156 21.01 6.33 1.65
CA SER A 156 20.90 7.37 0.63
C SER A 156 21.27 6.88 -0.79
N SER A 157 21.87 5.69 -0.88
CA SER A 157 22.32 5.05 -2.12
C SER A 157 22.29 3.54 -1.94
N LEU A 158 21.67 2.82 -2.88
CA LEU A 158 21.49 1.37 -2.79
C LEU A 158 22.49 0.63 -3.66
N THR A 159 23.09 -0.44 -3.12
CA THR A 159 23.94 -1.34 -3.91
C THR A 159 23.07 -2.33 -4.68
N PRO A 160 23.25 -2.49 -6.01
CA PRO A 160 22.53 -3.48 -6.79
C PRO A 160 22.70 -4.91 -6.26
N GLY A 161 21.61 -5.67 -6.18
CA GLY A 161 21.58 -7.02 -5.60
C GLY A 161 21.50 -7.07 -4.08
N ALA A 162 21.51 -5.92 -3.38
CA ALA A 162 21.46 -5.86 -1.92
C ALA A 162 20.03 -5.66 -1.39
N PRO A 163 19.76 -6.08 -0.13
CA PRO A 163 18.51 -5.79 0.55
C PRO A 163 18.36 -4.31 0.86
N VAL A 164 17.12 -3.82 0.82
CA VAL A 164 16.71 -2.48 1.24
C VAL A 164 15.43 -2.59 2.06
N SER A 165 15.33 -1.79 3.12
CA SER A 165 14.10 -1.66 3.91
C SER A 165 13.51 -0.27 3.71
N ILE A 166 12.19 -0.22 3.53
CA ILE A 166 11.39 0.99 3.42
C ILE A 166 10.49 1.07 4.65
N GLY A 167 10.74 2.06 5.48
CA GLY A 167 9.91 2.36 6.66
C GLY A 167 8.74 3.26 6.26
N VAL A 168 7.54 2.92 6.75
CA VAL A 168 6.31 3.68 6.51
C VAL A 168 5.87 4.34 7.82
N THR A 169 5.72 5.66 7.79
CA THR A 169 5.26 6.46 8.93
C THR A 169 3.94 7.13 8.59
N TYR A 170 3.01 7.06 9.52
CA TYR A 170 1.68 7.65 9.45
C TYR A 170 1.59 8.89 10.36
N ASN A 171 0.93 9.93 9.86
CA ASN A 171 0.62 11.15 10.61
C ASN A 171 -0.74 11.72 10.18
N VAL A 172 -1.24 12.70 10.93
CA VAL A 172 -2.44 13.46 10.59
C VAL A 172 -2.15 14.94 10.81
N ASP A 173 -2.53 15.79 9.87
CA ASP A 173 -2.29 17.24 9.96
C ASP A 173 -3.02 17.90 11.15
N SER A 174 -4.22 17.42 11.49
CA SER A 174 -5.02 17.85 12.64
C SER A 174 -4.50 17.32 13.98
N GLY A 175 -3.61 16.32 13.97
CA GLY A 175 -3.20 15.58 15.16
C GLY A 175 -4.25 14.59 15.71
N ASP A 176 -5.38 14.42 15.02
CA ASP A 176 -6.42 13.46 15.41
C ASP A 176 -5.92 12.02 15.25
N ASN A 177 -5.88 11.28 16.36
CA ASN A 177 -5.47 9.89 16.42
C ASN A 177 -6.63 8.94 16.77
N THR A 178 -7.87 9.37 16.53
CA THR A 178 -9.11 8.64 16.84
C THR A 178 -9.93 8.29 15.60
N LEU A 179 -9.26 7.95 14.50
CA LEU A 179 -9.87 7.69 13.20
C LEU A 179 -10.34 6.24 13.06
N THR A 180 -11.08 5.94 11.98
CA THR A 180 -11.54 4.58 11.67
C THR A 180 -10.46 3.68 11.08
N GLY A 181 -9.37 4.25 10.57
CA GLY A 181 -8.25 3.50 10.01
C GLY A 181 -7.64 4.15 8.77
N ILE A 182 -6.96 3.33 7.98
CA ILE A 182 -6.42 3.69 6.66
C ILE A 182 -6.15 2.43 5.84
N GLY A 183 -6.38 2.47 4.54
CA GLY A 183 -5.93 1.43 3.60
C GLY A 183 -4.96 2.03 2.58
N LEU A 184 -3.81 1.39 2.38
CA LEU A 184 -2.71 1.92 1.57
C LEU A 184 -2.20 0.91 0.56
N ARG A 185 -1.72 1.42 -0.58
CA ARG A 185 -0.93 0.68 -1.56
C ARG A 185 0.45 1.32 -1.69
N LEU A 186 1.51 0.51 -1.63
CA LEU A 186 2.88 0.90 -1.93
C LEU A 186 3.25 0.34 -3.31
N HIS A 187 3.22 1.19 -4.32
CA HIS A 187 3.46 0.80 -5.72
C HIS A 187 4.97 0.75 -5.98
N TYR A 188 5.44 -0.29 -6.64
CA TYR A 188 6.86 -0.47 -6.95
C TYR A 188 7.08 -1.14 -8.31
N ASN A 189 8.27 -0.96 -8.86
CA ASN A 189 8.71 -1.60 -10.08
C ASN A 189 9.41 -2.93 -9.76
N SER A 190 8.74 -4.04 -10.06
CA SER A 190 9.25 -5.39 -9.79
C SER A 190 10.49 -5.77 -10.62
N ASN A 191 10.80 -5.01 -11.68
CA ASN A 191 12.02 -5.17 -12.47
C ASN A 191 13.21 -4.43 -11.84
N GLN A 192 13.01 -3.67 -10.77
CA GLN A 192 14.06 -2.93 -10.06
C GLN A 192 14.22 -3.40 -8.61
N ILE A 193 13.11 -3.65 -7.92
CA ILE A 193 13.11 -4.18 -6.54
C ILE A 193 12.06 -5.29 -6.40
N SER A 194 12.33 -6.27 -5.55
CA SER A 194 11.42 -7.40 -5.29
C SER A 194 11.06 -7.46 -3.80
N TYR A 195 9.78 -7.39 -3.49
CA TYR A 195 9.26 -7.48 -2.11
C TYR A 195 9.61 -8.83 -1.47
N GLN A 196 9.96 -8.81 -0.19
CA GLN A 196 10.35 -10.00 0.58
C GLN A 196 9.39 -10.23 1.75
N SER A 197 9.19 -9.22 2.60
CA SER A 197 8.37 -9.33 3.81
C SER A 197 8.05 -7.98 4.42
N ALA A 198 7.04 -7.97 5.29
CA ALA A 198 6.75 -6.88 6.20
C ALA A 198 7.15 -7.27 7.62
N SER A 199 7.64 -6.30 8.38
CA SER A 199 8.04 -6.44 9.78
C SER A 199 7.75 -5.16 10.54
N ASN A 200 7.82 -5.20 11.88
CA ASN A 200 7.56 -4.05 12.74
C ASN A 200 6.22 -3.34 12.41
N LEU A 201 5.23 -4.13 11.98
CA LEU A 201 3.89 -3.63 11.71
C LEU A 201 3.29 -3.10 13.00
N LEU A 202 2.60 -1.96 12.93
CA LEU A 202 1.71 -1.56 14.02
C LEU A 202 0.70 -2.69 14.19
N SER A 203 0.63 -3.28 15.38
CA SER A 203 -0.22 -4.45 15.63
C SER A 203 -1.66 -4.07 15.95
N THR A 204 -1.88 -2.83 16.38
CA THR A 204 -3.21 -2.28 16.67
C THR A 204 -4.04 -2.17 15.40
N ASP A 205 -5.13 -2.94 15.36
CA ASP A 205 -6.17 -2.93 14.33
C ASP A 205 -5.69 -3.19 12.89
N LEU A 206 -4.59 -3.94 12.74
CA LEU A 206 -4.17 -4.48 11.43
C LEU A 206 -5.29 -5.39 10.91
N PHE A 207 -5.84 -5.07 9.73
CA PHE A 207 -7.00 -5.78 9.19
C PHE A 207 -6.59 -6.67 8.02
N GLY A 208 -6.36 -7.95 8.30
CA GLY A 208 -5.91 -8.93 7.31
C GLY A 208 -4.40 -8.90 7.03
N ASP A 209 -3.97 -9.73 6.09
CA ASP A 209 -2.56 -9.89 5.77
C ASP A 209 -2.06 -8.79 4.81
N VAL A 210 -0.75 -8.51 4.86
CA VAL A 210 -0.07 -7.71 3.84
C VAL A 210 0.03 -8.53 2.56
N THR A 211 -0.43 -7.97 1.45
CA THR A 211 -0.46 -8.66 0.14
C THR A 211 0.42 -7.96 -0.88
N ASP A 212 0.92 -8.71 -1.87
CA ASP A 212 1.71 -8.20 -2.99
C ASP A 212 1.03 -8.59 -4.32
N ASN A 213 0.51 -7.58 -5.01
CA ASN A 213 -0.42 -7.73 -6.13
C ASN A 213 0.14 -7.09 -7.41
N LEU A 214 -0.43 -7.47 -8.56
CA LEU A 214 -0.15 -6.83 -9.83
C LEU A 214 -0.87 -5.47 -9.92
N ASP A 215 -0.22 -4.50 -10.55
CA ASP A 215 -0.80 -3.18 -10.85
C ASP A 215 -1.22 -3.08 -12.33
N GLU A 216 -2.25 -3.83 -12.71
CA GLU A 216 -2.71 -3.88 -14.11
C GLU A 216 -3.60 -2.69 -14.49
N GLN A 217 -4.15 -2.00 -13.49
CA GLN A 217 -5.07 -0.87 -13.67
C GLN A 217 -4.36 0.49 -13.58
N ASP A 218 -3.03 0.52 -13.40
CA ASP A 218 -2.24 1.75 -13.26
C ASP A 218 -2.81 2.64 -12.14
N LEU A 219 -3.00 2.03 -10.96
CA LEU A 219 -3.75 2.64 -9.85
C LEU A 219 -3.08 3.91 -9.29
N ASP A 220 -1.77 4.09 -9.52
CA ASP A 220 -1.02 5.29 -9.15
C ASP A 220 -0.69 6.22 -10.32
N GLY A 221 -1.09 5.85 -11.55
CA GLY A 221 -0.81 6.62 -12.77
C GLY A 221 0.65 6.63 -13.20
N ASP A 222 1.48 5.72 -12.66
CA ASP A 222 2.87 5.52 -13.05
C ASP A 222 3.07 4.11 -13.64
N THR A 223 2.99 4.00 -14.97
CA THR A 223 3.18 2.73 -15.68
C THR A 223 4.53 2.03 -15.44
N SER A 224 5.51 2.69 -14.80
CA SER A 224 6.77 2.07 -14.45
C SER A 224 6.66 1.20 -13.19
N THR A 225 5.70 1.48 -12.32
CA THR A 225 5.32 0.61 -11.20
C THR A 225 4.28 -0.39 -11.69
N ASN A 226 4.53 -1.67 -11.44
CA ASN A 226 3.75 -2.77 -12.00
C ASN A 226 3.26 -3.75 -10.93
N ARG A 227 3.57 -3.47 -9.67
CA ARG A 227 3.10 -4.19 -8.49
C ARG A 227 2.82 -3.21 -7.38
N TYR A 228 1.95 -3.62 -6.46
CA TYR A 228 1.77 -2.88 -5.21
C TYR A 228 1.65 -3.82 -4.02
N ILE A 229 2.21 -3.38 -2.90
CA ILE A 229 1.94 -3.98 -1.60
C ILE A 229 0.72 -3.30 -1.01
N GLN A 230 -0.29 -4.05 -0.58
CA GLN A 230 -1.45 -3.48 0.11
C GLN A 230 -1.43 -3.83 1.61
N ILE A 231 -1.70 -2.82 2.43
CA ILE A 231 -1.85 -2.93 3.89
C ILE A 231 -3.03 -2.05 4.33
N GLN A 232 -3.79 -2.51 5.33
CA GLN A 232 -4.93 -1.76 5.85
C GLN A 232 -5.12 -1.95 7.34
N TYR A 233 -5.63 -0.90 7.95
CA TYR A 233 -5.99 -0.80 9.36
C TYR A 233 -7.45 -0.41 9.46
N ALA A 234 -8.19 -1.07 10.34
CA ALA A 234 -9.61 -0.80 10.55
C ALA A 234 -9.97 -0.98 12.03
N ASP A 235 -10.27 0.12 12.71
CA ASP A 235 -10.82 0.11 14.06
C ASP A 235 -12.32 0.36 14.02
N PHE A 236 -13.10 -0.68 14.28
CA PHE A 236 -14.56 -0.62 14.35
C PHE A 236 -15.07 0.27 15.49
N SER A 237 -14.22 0.68 16.43
CA SER A 237 -14.53 1.66 17.46
C SER A 237 -14.15 3.09 17.07
N GLY A 238 -13.44 3.32 15.97
CA GLY A 238 -13.00 4.66 15.54
C GLY A 238 -12.11 5.33 16.57
N ASN A 239 -11.00 4.67 16.92
CA ASN A 239 -9.98 5.10 17.86
C ASN A 239 -8.58 4.74 17.34
N TRP A 240 -8.37 4.72 16.03
CA TRP A 240 -7.08 4.37 15.42
C TRP A 240 -6.26 5.63 15.06
N PRO A 241 -4.93 5.64 15.26
CA PRO A 241 -4.11 4.59 15.87
C PRO A 241 -4.07 4.63 17.40
N ASN A 242 -4.64 5.66 18.05
CA ASN A 242 -4.51 5.93 19.50
C ASN A 242 -3.05 5.84 19.99
N GLN A 243 -2.14 6.39 19.18
CA GLN A 243 -0.72 6.56 19.48
C GLN A 243 -0.34 8.02 19.32
N ASN A 244 0.82 8.41 19.87
CA ASN A 244 1.40 9.71 19.55
C ASN A 244 1.78 9.75 18.07
N LEU A 245 1.37 10.81 17.38
CA LEU A 245 1.70 11.03 15.98
C LEU A 245 2.96 11.91 15.84
N PRO A 246 3.83 11.68 14.85
CA PRO A 246 3.76 10.60 13.85
C PRO A 246 4.10 9.21 14.41
N VAL A 247 3.50 8.16 13.87
CA VAL A 247 3.70 6.75 14.30
C VAL A 247 4.16 5.88 13.14
N LYS A 248 5.13 4.98 13.40
CA LYS A 248 5.58 4.00 12.41
C LYS A 248 4.55 2.88 12.28
N ILE A 249 4.15 2.56 11.05
CA ILE A 249 3.16 1.50 10.77
C ILE A 249 3.76 0.25 10.15
N GLY A 250 5.02 0.28 9.70
CA GLY A 250 5.70 -0.91 9.22
C GLY A 250 7.08 -0.67 8.61
N ASP A 251 7.83 -1.76 8.46
CA ASP A 251 9.02 -1.88 7.63
C ASP A 251 8.80 -2.92 6.54
N PHE A 252 9.01 -2.53 5.29
CA PHE A 252 8.83 -3.38 4.12
C PHE A 252 10.20 -3.68 3.52
N ALA A 253 10.58 -4.95 3.54
CA ALA A 253 11.86 -5.43 3.04
C ALA A 253 11.75 -5.76 1.55
N PHE A 254 12.75 -5.33 0.78
CA PHE A 254 12.92 -5.62 -0.62
C PHE A 254 14.36 -6.04 -0.91
N ASN A 255 14.57 -6.72 -2.03
CA ASN A 255 15.88 -6.87 -2.64
C ASN A 255 15.95 -6.05 -3.93
N THR A 256 17.03 -5.31 -4.13
CA THR A 256 17.31 -4.69 -5.44
C THR A 256 17.76 -5.75 -6.44
N VAL A 257 17.43 -5.58 -7.72
CA VAL A 257 17.98 -6.44 -8.78
C VAL A 257 19.47 -6.14 -9.02
N SER A 258 20.21 -7.06 -9.62
CA SER A 258 21.65 -6.88 -9.91
C SER A 258 21.95 -5.72 -10.86
N SER A 259 20.99 -5.33 -11.70
CA SER A 259 21.05 -4.19 -12.62
C SER A 259 20.37 -2.93 -12.10
N PHE A 260 20.05 -2.86 -10.80
CA PHE A 260 19.33 -1.75 -10.22
C PHE A 260 20.03 -0.41 -10.48
N GLN A 261 19.26 0.59 -10.92
CA GLN A 261 19.76 1.94 -11.16
C GLN A 261 18.97 2.95 -10.34
N GLN A 262 17.65 2.87 -10.43
CA GLN A 262 16.73 3.68 -9.67
C GLN A 262 15.34 3.04 -9.68
N SER A 263 14.54 3.32 -8.67
CA SER A 263 13.10 3.05 -8.68
C SER A 263 12.38 4.11 -7.88
N LYS A 264 11.11 4.32 -8.20
CA LYS A 264 10.19 5.01 -7.31
C LYS A 264 9.39 4.00 -6.50
N VAL A 265 8.94 4.44 -5.34
CA VAL A 265 7.85 3.82 -4.60
C VAL A 265 6.79 4.89 -4.38
N ASN A 266 5.64 4.72 -5.03
CA ASN A 266 4.50 5.63 -4.92
C ASN A 266 3.51 5.09 -3.88
N VAL A 267 2.66 5.96 -3.35
CA VAL A 267 1.64 5.58 -2.36
C VAL A 267 0.29 6.06 -2.85
N THR A 268 -0.68 5.15 -2.87
CA THR A 268 -2.09 5.49 -3.05
C THR A 268 -2.92 4.99 -1.88
N ALA A 269 -4.08 5.59 -1.68
CA ALA A 269 -5.05 5.08 -0.73
C ALA A 269 -5.95 4.05 -1.40
N VAL A 270 -6.21 2.99 -0.67
CA VAL A 270 -7.38 2.12 -0.87
C VAL A 270 -8.59 2.83 -0.30
N ASP A 271 -8.45 3.33 0.92
CA ASP A 271 -9.47 4.04 1.67
C ASP A 271 -8.83 4.94 2.72
N VAL A 272 -9.51 6.03 3.07
CA VAL A 272 -9.10 6.99 4.10
C VAL A 272 -10.26 7.24 5.05
N ALA A 273 -9.97 7.70 6.26
CA ALA A 273 -11.01 8.03 7.22
C ALA A 273 -11.98 9.08 6.65
N PRO A 274 -13.30 8.99 6.93
CA PRO A 274 -14.27 9.96 6.45
C PRO A 274 -13.89 11.42 6.78
N GLY A 275 -13.92 12.28 5.77
CA GLY A 275 -13.50 13.70 5.90
C GLY A 275 -12.01 13.95 5.67
N TYR A 276 -11.22 12.91 5.44
CA TYR A 276 -9.79 13.02 5.16
C TYR A 276 -9.47 12.76 3.69
N THR A 277 -8.31 13.28 3.29
CA THR A 277 -7.63 12.94 2.03
C THR A 277 -6.24 12.40 2.33
N LEU A 278 -5.68 11.59 1.42
CA LEU A 278 -4.29 11.16 1.52
C LEU A 278 -3.34 12.27 1.05
N GLU A 279 -2.32 12.58 1.85
CA GLU A 279 -1.09 13.24 1.39
C GLU A 279 0.07 12.25 1.53
N ALA A 280 0.70 11.89 0.44
CA ALA A 280 1.86 11.00 0.49
C ALA A 280 2.97 11.51 -0.43
N ARG A 281 4.21 11.27 -0.03
CA ARG A 281 5.39 11.61 -0.81
C ARG A 281 6.03 10.34 -1.37
N PRO A 282 6.18 10.22 -2.71
CA PRO A 282 6.92 9.12 -3.29
C PRO A 282 8.35 9.06 -2.78
N LEU A 283 8.86 7.84 -2.58
CA LEU A 283 10.27 7.61 -2.27
C LEU A 283 11.03 7.31 -3.55
N THR A 284 12.08 8.07 -3.84
CA THR A 284 13.03 7.72 -4.90
C THR A 284 14.18 6.94 -4.30
N LEU A 285 14.35 5.71 -4.76
CA LEU A 285 15.48 4.85 -4.46
C LEU A 285 16.50 5.03 -5.57
N ALA A 286 17.72 5.45 -5.23
CA ALA A 286 18.81 5.62 -6.19
C ALA A 286 19.90 4.57 -5.94
N GLY A 287 20.39 3.96 -7.02
CA GLY A 287 21.54 3.07 -6.99
C GLY A 287 22.85 3.84 -6.78
N ASP A 288 23.87 3.15 -6.30
CA ASP A 288 25.22 3.72 -6.08
C ASP A 288 26.08 3.88 -7.33
N GLY A 289 25.53 3.60 -8.53
CA GLY A 289 26.08 4.11 -9.78
C GLY A 289 25.65 3.36 -11.04
N GLN A 290 25.50 4.13 -12.12
CA GLN A 290 25.55 3.65 -13.50
C GLN A 290 26.79 2.79 -13.74
N LEU A 291 26.73 1.92 -14.75
CA LEU A 291 27.87 1.18 -15.28
C LEU A 291 29.10 2.10 -15.41
N LYS A 292 30.13 1.85 -14.60
CA LYS A 292 31.40 2.57 -14.63
C LYS A 292 32.43 1.71 -15.35
N VAL A 293 33.00 2.20 -16.45
CA VAL A 293 34.18 1.59 -17.04
C VAL A 293 35.41 2.27 -16.44
N ILE A 294 36.30 1.49 -15.83
CA ILE A 294 37.60 1.93 -15.35
C ILE A 294 38.65 1.32 -16.28
N SER A 295 39.42 2.19 -16.95
CA SER A 295 40.62 1.78 -17.66
C SER A 295 41.82 2.27 -16.86
N GLY A 296 42.68 1.36 -16.41
CA GLY A 296 43.95 1.71 -15.79
C GLY A 296 45.01 2.05 -16.84
N THR A 297 46.24 2.18 -16.38
CA THR A 297 47.35 2.76 -17.12
C THR A 297 48.31 1.68 -17.62
N ASP A 298 49.53 2.06 -18.02
CA ASP A 298 50.60 1.11 -18.31
C ASP A 298 51.50 0.86 -17.05
N GLN A 299 51.04 1.26 -15.86
CA GLN A 299 51.72 1.11 -14.57
C GLN A 299 50.81 0.37 -13.58
N GLY A 300 51.41 -0.21 -12.53
CA GLY A 300 50.65 -0.82 -11.43
C GLY A 300 49.74 0.17 -10.70
N ASP A 301 48.44 -0.03 -10.81
CA ASP A 301 47.35 0.78 -10.28
C ASP A 301 46.69 0.12 -9.05
N ASP A 302 46.19 0.92 -8.09
CA ASP A 302 45.27 0.45 -7.02
C ASP A 302 43.85 0.90 -7.35
N ILE A 303 43.08 -0.01 -7.95
CA ILE A 303 41.74 0.22 -8.48
C ILE A 303 40.69 -0.15 -7.45
N ASN A 304 39.92 0.85 -7.01
CA ASN A 304 38.78 0.65 -6.11
C ASN A 304 37.44 0.63 -6.88
N ALA A 305 36.87 -0.57 -7.01
CA ALA A 305 35.60 -0.84 -7.69
C ALA A 305 34.50 -1.29 -6.71
N THR A 306 34.48 -0.70 -5.52
CA THR A 306 33.53 -1.06 -4.45
C THR A 306 32.16 -0.35 -4.53
N ARG A 307 31.86 0.36 -5.63
CA ARG A 307 30.60 1.10 -5.83
C ARG A 307 30.04 0.87 -7.22
N GLY A 308 28.74 0.58 -7.32
CA GLY A 308 28.03 0.40 -8.58
C GLY A 308 28.52 -0.80 -9.40
N GLN A 309 27.85 -1.05 -10.53
CA GLN A 309 28.38 -1.99 -11.53
C GLN A 309 29.62 -1.38 -12.19
N THR A 310 30.76 -2.08 -12.11
CA THR A 310 32.03 -1.60 -12.66
C THR A 310 32.63 -2.64 -13.62
N THR A 311 33.02 -2.21 -14.81
CA THR A 311 33.90 -2.99 -15.70
C THR A 311 35.30 -2.42 -15.63
N ILE A 312 36.28 -3.24 -15.32
CA ILE A 312 37.68 -2.85 -15.14
C ILE A 312 38.51 -3.46 -16.28
N MET A 313 39.30 -2.62 -16.91
CA MET A 313 40.41 -2.98 -17.79
C MET A 313 41.65 -2.39 -17.14
N PRO A 314 42.36 -3.14 -16.28
CA PRO A 314 43.34 -2.53 -15.39
C PRO A 314 44.61 -2.08 -16.14
N GLY A 315 44.88 -2.65 -17.31
CA GLY A 315 45.95 -2.18 -18.20
C GLY A 315 47.24 -2.90 -17.88
N LYS A 316 48.40 -2.34 -18.27
CA LYS A 316 49.68 -3.00 -17.98
C LYS A 316 50.19 -2.66 -16.60
N GLY A 317 51.03 -3.54 -16.05
CA GLY A 317 51.56 -3.42 -14.70
C GLY A 317 51.01 -4.52 -13.82
N ASP A 318 51.54 -4.66 -12.61
CA ASP A 318 50.95 -5.56 -11.62
C ASP A 318 49.95 -4.75 -10.77
N ASP A 319 48.65 -4.90 -11.05
CA ASP A 319 47.59 -4.08 -10.47
C ASP A 319 46.99 -4.68 -9.19
N ILE A 320 46.41 -3.83 -8.34
CA ILE A 320 45.63 -4.22 -7.18
C ILE A 320 44.18 -3.80 -7.39
N ILE A 321 43.26 -4.75 -7.40
CA ILE A 321 41.84 -4.51 -7.70
C ILE A 321 40.99 -4.86 -6.49
N ARG A 322 40.23 -3.90 -5.97
CA ARG A 322 39.37 -4.05 -4.79
C ARG A 322 37.91 -4.09 -5.17
N VAL A 323 37.23 -5.19 -4.85
CA VAL A 323 35.82 -5.45 -5.16
C VAL A 323 35.04 -5.86 -3.92
N ASN A 324 33.76 -5.50 -3.87
CA ASN A 324 32.82 -5.91 -2.81
C ASN A 324 31.52 -6.51 -3.38
N SER A 325 31.46 -6.72 -4.69
CA SER A 325 30.26 -7.18 -5.39
C SER A 325 30.64 -8.11 -6.53
N ALA A 326 29.85 -9.18 -6.70
CA ALA A 326 29.96 -10.10 -7.83
C ALA A 326 29.55 -9.46 -9.18
N SER A 327 29.01 -8.24 -9.14
CA SER A 327 28.65 -7.50 -10.35
C SER A 327 29.82 -6.79 -11.04
N VAL A 328 31.02 -6.80 -10.43
CA VAL A 328 32.24 -6.26 -11.05
C VAL A 328 32.79 -7.23 -12.09
N VAL A 329 33.09 -6.72 -13.27
CA VAL A 329 33.74 -7.48 -14.36
C VAL A 329 35.16 -6.98 -14.52
N ILE A 330 36.13 -7.88 -14.52
CA ILE A 330 37.55 -7.57 -14.74
C ILE A 330 37.95 -8.25 -16.06
N ILE A 331 38.53 -7.47 -16.99
CA ILE A 331 38.97 -7.94 -18.30
C ILE A 331 40.47 -7.72 -18.40
N GLU A 332 41.23 -8.81 -18.42
CA GLU A 332 42.69 -8.80 -18.53
C GLU A 332 43.14 -9.22 -19.93
N LEU A 333 43.99 -8.43 -20.60
CA LEU A 333 44.52 -8.83 -21.90
C LEU A 333 45.86 -9.58 -21.75
N PRO A 334 46.24 -10.41 -22.75
CA PRO A 334 47.47 -11.18 -22.66
C PRO A 334 48.73 -10.30 -22.52
N ASN A 335 49.57 -10.65 -21.53
CA ASN A 335 50.86 -10.02 -21.24
C ASN A 335 50.78 -8.58 -20.71
N GLU A 336 49.70 -8.21 -20.01
CA GLU A 336 49.59 -6.89 -19.38
C GLU A 336 50.21 -6.85 -17.97
N GLY A 337 50.18 -7.95 -17.21
CA GLY A 337 50.94 -8.08 -15.96
C GLY A 337 50.42 -9.22 -15.09
N ASN A 338 50.72 -9.17 -13.78
CA ASN A 338 50.15 -10.07 -12.78
C ASN A 338 49.33 -9.29 -11.74
N ASP A 339 48.00 -9.33 -11.87
CA ASP A 339 47.11 -8.55 -11.02
C ASP A 339 46.63 -9.32 -9.80
N THR A 340 46.31 -8.57 -8.74
CA THR A 340 45.81 -9.09 -7.48
C THR A 340 44.41 -8.56 -7.20
N VAL A 341 43.43 -9.46 -7.12
CA VAL A 341 42.05 -9.12 -6.78
C VAL A 341 41.77 -9.37 -5.30
N PHE A 342 41.41 -8.32 -4.56
CA PHE A 342 40.87 -8.39 -3.21
C PHE A 342 39.34 -8.30 -3.25
N SER A 343 38.66 -9.41 -2.95
CA SER A 343 37.22 -9.45 -2.76
C SER A 343 36.84 -9.38 -1.29
N SER A 344 35.74 -8.69 -1.00
CA SER A 344 35.16 -8.62 0.34
C SER A 344 33.68 -9.01 0.30
N ILE A 345 33.23 -9.67 1.37
CA ILE A 345 31.83 -10.03 1.59
C ILE A 345 31.42 -9.54 2.98
N ASN A 346 30.21 -8.97 3.07
CA ASN A 346 29.63 -8.53 4.34
C ASN A 346 28.59 -9.54 4.81
N TYR A 347 28.61 -9.87 6.10
CA TYR A 347 27.58 -10.67 6.75
C TYR A 347 26.82 -9.80 7.73
N ASN A 348 25.49 -9.82 7.66
CA ASN A 348 24.65 -9.34 8.75
C ASN A 348 24.56 -10.44 9.81
N LEU A 349 25.10 -10.17 10.99
CA LEU A 349 24.98 -11.07 12.13
C LEU A 349 23.61 -10.85 12.79
N ALA A 350 22.79 -11.90 12.85
CA ALA A 350 21.55 -11.86 13.62
C ALA A 350 21.88 -11.78 15.13
N SER A 351 21.25 -10.86 15.86
CA SER A 351 21.25 -10.92 17.32
C SER A 351 20.34 -12.07 17.75
N LEU A 352 20.87 -13.04 18.50
CA LEU A 352 20.05 -14.04 19.16
C LEU A 352 19.21 -13.38 20.26
N PRO A 353 17.96 -13.83 20.46
CA PRO A 353 17.01 -13.25 21.41
C PRO A 353 17.46 -13.32 22.87
#